data_AF-A0A3D1X5Q7-F1
#
_entry.id   AF-A0A3D1X5Q7-F1
#
_cell.length_a   1.000
_cell.length_b   1.000
_cell.length_c   1.000
_cell.angle_alpha   90.00
_cell.angle_beta   90.00
_cell.angle_gamma   90.00
#
_symmetry.space_group_name_H-M   'P 1'
#
loop_
_entity.id
_entity.type
_entity.pdbx_description
1 polymer ?
#
loop_
_entity_poly.entity_id
_entity_poly.type
_entity_poly.pdbx_seq_one_letter_code
_entity_poly.pdbx_strand_id
1 'polypeptide(L)'
;MRTIGTVARGVRAPIIREGDNIAEVAAASVMEAWKEAGIEPHDRDVVAITESVVARAQGNYATLDQIAKDVREKTGGGTVGVAFPIMSRNRFSLLLRGMAMGCKKIVLLLSYPSDEVGNGLVDWDKLDEAGVDPYSDVLTLEQFREKFGAAVHPFTGVDYIDFYSGIITDAGAEVEVLFGNRVQTLCGCTDAVITCDIHTRARSKRLLKAGGAKIVLGLDDLLTKSVDGSGYNEEYGLLGSNKATEESVKLFPRDCMVVAEELSALLSNASGKHIEAMVYGDGAFKDPVGKIWELADPVVSPGYTKGLVGTPNELKLKYLADNDFGDLKGEALKAAIEERIREKTDESLVGNMVSEGTTPRRLTDLIGSLCDLTSGSGDKGTPIVYIQGYFDNYSND
;
A
#
# COMPACT_ATOMS: atom_id res chain seq x y z
N MET A 1 3.15 36.60 6.99
CA MET A 1 3.15 35.33 7.75
C MET A 1 1.74 34.81 7.96
N ARG A 2 1.33 33.94 7.04
CA ARG A 2 0.20 33.04 7.16
C ARG A 2 0.36 32.23 8.45
N THR A 3 -0.68 32.21 9.28
CA THR A 3 -0.68 31.45 10.53
C THR A 3 -1.07 29.99 10.35
N ILE A 4 -1.57 29.65 9.16
CA ILE A 4 -1.96 28.30 8.74
C ILE A 4 -0.93 27.80 7.73
N GLY A 5 -0.28 26.67 8.03
CA GLY A 5 0.64 26.00 7.11
C GLY A 5 -0.11 25.05 6.18
N THR A 6 0.35 23.80 6.09
CA THR A 6 -0.24 22.76 5.24
C THR A 6 -1.71 22.50 5.58
N VAL A 7 -2.58 22.50 4.56
CA VAL A 7 -3.99 22.14 4.69
C VAL A 7 -4.33 21.02 3.71
N ALA A 8 -4.84 19.90 4.22
CA ALA A 8 -5.36 18.80 3.41
C ALA A 8 -6.90 18.78 3.42
N ARG A 9 -7.53 18.63 2.25
CA ARG A 9 -8.98 18.63 2.08
C ARG A 9 -9.41 17.45 1.23
N GLY A 10 -10.34 16.64 1.77
CA GLY A 10 -11.04 15.62 0.98
C GLY A 10 -12.05 16.28 0.04
N VAL A 11 -11.90 16.06 -1.26
CA VAL A 11 -12.75 16.60 -2.32
C VAL A 11 -13.77 15.54 -2.71
N ARG A 12 -15.05 15.89 -2.64
CA ARG A 12 -16.13 14.99 -3.05
C ARG A 12 -16.15 14.83 -4.56
N ALA A 13 -16.32 13.61 -5.03
CA ALA A 13 -16.41 13.28 -6.45
C ALA A 13 -17.75 12.63 -6.78
N PRO A 14 -18.22 12.70 -8.05
CA PRO A 14 -19.33 11.88 -8.50
C PRO A 14 -18.99 10.38 -8.43
N ILE A 15 -20.00 9.53 -8.61
CA ILE A 15 -19.81 8.09 -8.69
C ILE A 15 -19.02 7.77 -9.96
N ILE A 16 -17.75 7.37 -9.80
CA ILE A 16 -16.88 6.95 -10.89
C ILE A 16 -17.34 5.61 -11.47
N ARG A 17 -17.36 5.51 -12.79
CA ARG A 17 -17.72 4.31 -13.55
C ARG A 17 -16.59 3.91 -14.49
N GLU A 18 -16.65 2.65 -14.90
CA GLU A 18 -15.78 2.14 -15.94
C GLU A 18 -15.94 2.95 -17.24
N GLY A 19 -14.81 3.32 -17.84
CA GLY A 19 -14.74 4.14 -19.05
C GLY A 19 -14.70 5.65 -18.81
N ASP A 20 -14.85 6.13 -17.57
CA ASP A 20 -14.74 7.56 -17.27
C ASP A 20 -13.31 8.06 -17.48
N ASN A 21 -13.14 9.27 -18.04
CA ASN A 21 -11.85 9.96 -17.99
C ASN A 21 -11.62 10.46 -16.56
N ILE A 22 -10.88 9.68 -15.78
CA ILE A 22 -10.70 9.94 -14.35
C ILE A 22 -9.93 11.24 -14.08
N ALA A 23 -9.02 11.66 -14.97
CA ALA A 23 -8.28 12.91 -14.83
C ALA A 23 -9.21 14.13 -15.02
N GLU A 24 -10.07 14.10 -16.04
CA GLU A 24 -11.09 15.14 -16.27
C GLU A 24 -12.10 15.21 -15.12
N VAL A 25 -12.61 14.07 -14.65
CA VAL A 25 -13.57 14.03 -13.53
C VAL A 25 -12.93 14.56 -12.25
N ALA A 26 -11.67 14.20 -11.99
CA ALA A 26 -10.95 14.68 -10.83
C ALA A 26 -10.68 16.19 -10.90
N ALA A 27 -10.21 16.67 -12.05
CA ALA A 27 -9.98 18.09 -12.27
C ALA A 27 -11.26 18.92 -12.10
N ALA A 28 -12.38 18.46 -12.69
CA ALA A 28 -13.68 19.12 -12.55
C ALA A 28 -14.14 19.18 -11.09
N SER A 29 -13.98 18.10 -10.34
CA SER A 29 -14.35 18.03 -8.92
C SER A 29 -13.54 19.01 -8.06
N VAL A 30 -12.23 19.11 -8.34
CA VAL A 30 -11.34 20.05 -7.65
C VAL A 30 -11.67 21.49 -7.99
N MET A 31 -11.91 21.81 -9.27
CA MET A 31 -12.27 23.17 -9.69
C MET A 31 -13.61 23.63 -9.10
N GLU A 32 -14.61 22.73 -9.02
CA GLU A 32 -15.88 23.07 -8.34
C GLU A 32 -15.65 23.27 -6.84
N ALA A 33 -14.85 22.43 -6.18
CA ALA A 33 -14.51 22.60 -4.78
C ALA A 33 -13.77 23.93 -4.51
N TRP A 34 -12.88 24.36 -5.41
CA TRP A 34 -12.23 25.66 -5.31
C TRP A 34 -13.25 26.80 -5.34
N LYS A 35 -14.17 26.75 -6.29
CA LYS A 35 -15.22 27.76 -6.45
C LYS A 35 -16.19 27.79 -5.27
N GLU A 36 -16.72 26.65 -4.85
CA GLU A 36 -17.70 26.56 -3.76
C GLU A 36 -17.12 27.00 -2.41
N ALA A 37 -15.87 26.63 -2.13
CA ALA A 37 -15.22 26.95 -0.87
C ALA A 37 -14.41 28.25 -0.89
N GLY A 38 -14.36 28.96 -2.03
CA GLY A 38 -13.57 30.18 -2.19
C GLY A 38 -12.07 29.96 -1.97
N ILE A 39 -11.54 28.84 -2.48
CA ILE A 39 -10.13 28.46 -2.35
C ILE A 39 -9.38 28.97 -3.58
N GLU A 40 -8.35 29.78 -3.33
CA GLU A 40 -7.40 30.20 -4.35
C GLU A 40 -6.24 29.20 -4.45
N PRO A 41 -5.97 28.60 -5.62
CA PRO A 41 -4.85 27.69 -5.80
C PRO A 41 -3.51 28.44 -5.84
N HIS A 42 -2.44 27.77 -5.38
CA HIS A 42 -1.07 28.26 -5.38
C HIS A 42 -0.15 27.35 -6.21
N ASP A 43 1.01 27.89 -6.59
CA ASP A 43 2.07 27.09 -7.17
C ASP A 43 2.53 26.01 -6.19
N ARG A 44 2.73 24.81 -6.73
CA ARG A 44 3.12 23.58 -6.04
C ARG A 44 2.10 23.01 -5.06
N ASP A 45 0.85 23.44 -5.10
CA ASP A 45 -0.22 22.68 -4.46
C ASP A 45 -0.32 21.29 -5.09
N VAL A 46 -0.78 20.31 -4.29
CA VAL A 46 -0.81 18.91 -4.68
C VAL A 46 -2.25 18.40 -4.76
N VAL A 47 -2.58 17.71 -5.84
CA VAL A 47 -3.86 17.02 -6.01
C VAL A 47 -3.61 15.54 -6.17
N ALA A 48 -4.16 14.75 -5.25
CA ALA A 48 -3.97 13.31 -5.21
C ALA A 48 -5.30 12.58 -5.43
N ILE A 49 -5.30 11.51 -6.21
CA ILE A 49 -6.46 10.65 -6.43
C ILE A 49 -6.16 9.20 -6.05
N THR A 50 -7.10 8.52 -5.38
CA THR A 50 -6.91 7.12 -4.97
C THR A 50 -6.79 6.20 -6.18
N GLU A 51 -5.83 5.29 -6.09
CA GLU A 51 -5.61 4.15 -6.96
C GLU A 51 -6.89 3.34 -7.19
N SER A 52 -7.75 3.26 -6.19
CA SER A 52 -9.01 2.52 -6.23
C SER A 52 -9.99 3.07 -7.26
N VAL A 53 -10.11 4.40 -7.39
CA VAL A 53 -11.01 5.00 -8.40
C VAL A 53 -10.38 5.03 -9.79
N VAL A 54 -9.05 5.14 -9.88
CA VAL A 54 -8.32 4.99 -11.14
C VAL A 54 -8.54 3.59 -11.71
N ALA A 55 -8.36 2.55 -10.89
CA ALA A 55 -8.60 1.16 -11.30
C ALA A 55 -10.05 0.91 -11.72
N ARG A 56 -11.00 1.56 -11.04
CA ARG A 56 -12.44 1.47 -11.35
C ARG A 56 -12.75 2.10 -12.71
N ALA A 57 -12.22 3.29 -12.97
CA ALA A 57 -12.38 3.97 -14.26
C ALA A 57 -11.77 3.17 -15.41
N GLN A 58 -10.63 2.51 -15.17
CA GLN A 58 -9.94 1.67 -16.15
C GLN A 58 -10.66 0.36 -16.50
N GLY A 59 -11.66 -0.06 -15.71
CA GLY A 59 -12.25 -1.39 -15.90
C GLY A 59 -11.28 -2.54 -15.64
N ASN A 60 -10.26 -2.34 -14.80
CA ASN A 60 -9.19 -3.31 -14.63
C ASN A 60 -9.62 -4.48 -13.71
N TYR A 61 -10.45 -5.38 -14.24
CA TYR A 61 -11.04 -6.50 -13.49
C TYR A 61 -10.61 -7.86 -14.03
N ALA A 62 -10.57 -8.86 -13.15
CA ALA A 62 -10.40 -10.25 -13.54
C ALA A 62 -11.34 -11.18 -12.76
N THR A 63 -11.82 -12.23 -13.42
CA THR A 63 -12.64 -13.27 -12.79
C THR A 63 -11.77 -14.34 -12.12
N LEU A 64 -12.37 -15.12 -11.22
CA LEU A 64 -11.69 -16.26 -10.59
C LEU A 64 -11.21 -17.29 -11.61
N ASP A 65 -11.96 -17.52 -12.68
CA ASP A 65 -11.58 -18.46 -13.75
C ASP A 65 -10.33 -17.99 -14.51
N GLN A 66 -10.20 -16.69 -14.76
CA GLN A 66 -9.02 -16.12 -15.41
C GLN A 66 -7.78 -16.24 -14.52
N ILE A 67 -7.93 -15.99 -13.20
CA ILE A 67 -6.86 -16.23 -12.21
C ILE A 67 -6.49 -17.71 -12.18
N ALA A 68 -7.48 -18.59 -12.10
CA ALA A 68 -7.28 -20.04 -12.04
C ALA A 68 -6.54 -20.57 -13.28
N LYS A 69 -6.90 -20.06 -14.46
CA LYS A 69 -6.23 -20.40 -15.71
C LYS A 69 -4.76 -19.98 -15.70
N ASP A 70 -4.47 -18.74 -15.32
CA ASP A 70 -3.09 -18.22 -15.26
C ASP A 70 -2.23 -19.01 -14.25
N VAL A 71 -2.80 -19.30 -13.07
CA VAL A 71 -2.16 -20.13 -12.05
C VAL A 71 -1.87 -21.52 -12.58
N ARG A 72 -2.85 -22.17 -13.23
CA ARG A 72 -2.69 -23.52 -13.79
C ARG A 72 -1.62 -23.57 -14.87
N GLU A 73 -1.62 -22.60 -15.78
CA GLU A 73 -0.63 -22.50 -16.85
C GLU A 73 0.79 -22.30 -16.32
N LYS A 74 0.96 -21.49 -15.27
CA LYS A 74 2.27 -21.16 -14.70
C LYS A 74 2.81 -22.18 -13.70
N THR A 75 1.93 -22.91 -13.02
CA THR A 75 2.31 -23.90 -11.97
C THR A 75 2.18 -25.35 -12.41
N GLY A 76 1.44 -25.62 -13.49
CA GLY A 76 1.06 -26.97 -13.92
C GLY A 76 -0.15 -27.55 -13.19
N GLY A 77 -0.76 -26.81 -12.25
CA GLY A 77 -2.02 -27.17 -11.58
C GLY A 77 -1.96 -28.38 -10.65
N GLY A 78 -0.76 -28.78 -10.21
CA GLY A 78 -0.55 -29.87 -9.25
C GLY A 78 -0.73 -29.42 -7.79
N THR A 79 0.23 -29.81 -6.95
CA THR A 79 0.37 -29.30 -5.58
C THR A 79 1.15 -28.00 -5.61
N VAL A 80 0.57 -26.92 -5.07
CA VAL A 80 1.19 -25.59 -5.03
C VAL A 80 1.29 -25.11 -3.60
N GLY A 81 2.46 -24.59 -3.24
CA GLY A 81 2.69 -23.94 -1.95
C GLY A 81 2.21 -22.50 -2.04
N VAL A 82 1.40 -22.04 -1.09
CA VAL A 82 0.96 -20.64 -1.00
C VAL A 82 1.52 -20.08 0.30
N ALA A 83 2.43 -19.12 0.20
CA ALA A 83 3.18 -18.62 1.34
C ALA A 83 2.76 -17.21 1.77
N PHE A 84 2.64 -16.99 3.07
CA PHE A 84 2.53 -15.68 3.70
C PHE A 84 1.45 -14.77 3.13
N PRO A 85 0.21 -15.26 2.97
CA PRO A 85 -0.89 -14.37 2.64
C PRO A 85 -1.17 -13.40 3.78
N ILE A 86 -1.59 -12.20 3.44
CA ILE A 86 -2.24 -11.33 4.41
C ILE A 86 -3.61 -11.90 4.79
N MET A 87 -3.95 -11.84 6.07
CA MET A 87 -5.21 -12.34 6.63
C MET A 87 -6.32 -11.31 6.43
N SER A 88 -6.85 -11.28 5.21
CA SER A 88 -7.90 -10.36 4.80
C SER A 88 -9.01 -11.05 4.02
N ARG A 89 -10.26 -10.78 4.43
CA ARG A 89 -11.46 -11.14 3.66
C ARG A 89 -11.57 -10.36 2.36
N ASN A 90 -11.11 -9.10 2.34
CA ASN A 90 -11.30 -8.20 1.20
C ASN A 90 -10.17 -8.32 0.16
N ARG A 91 -8.92 -8.42 0.63
CA ARG A 91 -7.72 -8.38 -0.25
C ARG A 91 -7.31 -9.76 -0.76
N PHE A 92 -7.48 -10.82 0.03
CA PHE A 92 -6.88 -12.12 -0.30
C PHE A 92 -7.86 -13.27 -0.56
N SER A 93 -9.05 -13.28 0.03
CA SER A 93 -9.99 -14.41 -0.05
C SER A 93 -10.28 -14.89 -1.48
N LEU A 94 -10.54 -13.96 -2.41
CA LEU A 94 -10.81 -14.28 -3.81
C LEU A 94 -9.57 -14.64 -4.60
N LEU A 95 -8.41 -14.06 -4.27
CA LEU A 95 -7.14 -14.47 -4.88
C LEU A 95 -6.85 -15.92 -4.52
N LEU A 96 -7.03 -16.29 -3.24
CA LEU A 96 -6.88 -17.66 -2.77
C LEU A 96 -7.85 -18.62 -3.47
N ARG A 97 -9.12 -18.22 -3.61
CA ARG A 97 -10.14 -19.02 -4.31
C ARG A 97 -9.74 -19.27 -5.77
N GLY A 98 -9.32 -18.21 -6.49
CA GLY A 98 -8.85 -18.32 -7.87
C GLY A 98 -7.60 -19.22 -7.99
N MET A 99 -6.64 -19.08 -7.08
CA MET A 99 -5.47 -19.97 -7.03
C MET A 99 -5.87 -21.43 -6.78
N ALA A 100 -6.78 -21.68 -5.83
CA ALA A 100 -7.28 -23.02 -5.49
C ALA A 100 -7.97 -23.68 -6.68
N MET A 101 -8.84 -22.96 -7.41
CA MET A 101 -9.47 -23.45 -8.64
C MET A 101 -8.46 -23.85 -9.74
N GLY A 102 -7.25 -23.26 -9.71
CA GLY A 102 -6.16 -23.57 -10.63
C GLY A 102 -5.36 -24.82 -10.27
N CYS A 103 -5.50 -25.36 -9.05
CA CYS A 103 -4.62 -26.37 -8.46
C CYS A 103 -5.37 -27.61 -7.98
N LYS A 104 -4.65 -28.73 -7.78
CA LYS A 104 -5.21 -29.93 -7.12
C LYS A 104 -5.12 -29.86 -5.60
N LYS A 105 -4.02 -29.31 -5.09
CA LYS A 105 -3.75 -29.18 -3.66
C LYS A 105 -3.02 -27.87 -3.38
N ILE A 106 -3.38 -27.19 -2.30
CA ILE A 106 -2.64 -26.07 -1.73
C ILE A 106 -2.00 -26.51 -0.41
N VAL A 107 -0.69 -26.24 -0.29
CA VAL A 107 0.00 -26.25 1.01
C VAL A 107 0.13 -24.79 1.45
N LEU A 108 -0.73 -24.38 2.39
CA LEU A 108 -0.82 -23.02 2.89
C LEU A 108 0.17 -22.82 4.03
N LEU A 109 1.15 -21.94 3.85
CA LEU A 109 2.09 -21.55 4.91
C LEU A 109 1.70 -20.19 5.47
N LEU A 110 1.20 -20.17 6.71
CA LEU A 110 0.89 -18.94 7.44
C LEU A 110 2.07 -18.54 8.33
N SER A 111 2.43 -17.25 8.31
CA SER A 111 3.42 -16.70 9.26
C SER A 111 2.77 -16.49 10.63
N TYR A 112 3.58 -16.57 11.68
CA TYR A 112 3.14 -16.33 13.07
C TYR A 112 4.19 -15.50 13.83
N PRO A 113 3.82 -14.69 14.83
CA PRO A 113 2.47 -14.52 15.38
C PRO A 113 1.50 -13.81 14.43
N SER A 114 2.00 -13.08 13.42
CA SER A 114 1.20 -12.28 12.51
C SER A 114 1.63 -12.42 11.04
N ASP A 115 0.78 -11.93 10.13
CA ASP A 115 1.15 -11.67 8.73
C ASP A 115 2.09 -10.44 8.60
N GLU A 116 2.49 -10.13 7.36
CA GLU A 116 3.39 -9.02 7.05
C GLU A 116 2.87 -7.65 7.49
N VAL A 117 1.54 -7.44 7.44
CA VAL A 117 0.92 -6.18 7.83
C VAL A 117 0.51 -6.16 9.30
N GLY A 118 0.61 -7.28 10.02
CA GLY A 118 0.40 -7.35 11.47
C GLY A 118 -0.96 -7.89 11.89
N ASN A 119 -1.77 -8.47 10.99
CA ASN A 119 -2.92 -9.25 11.45
C ASN A 119 -2.41 -10.47 12.21
N GLY A 120 -2.89 -10.68 13.44
CA GLY A 120 -2.40 -11.75 14.31
C GLY A 120 -3.20 -13.05 14.19
N LEU A 121 -2.49 -14.18 14.22
CA LEU A 121 -3.02 -15.51 14.54
C LEU A 121 -3.00 -15.74 16.06
N VAL A 122 -1.90 -15.35 16.70
CA VAL A 122 -1.68 -15.40 18.15
C VAL A 122 -0.91 -14.17 18.59
N ASP A 123 -0.88 -13.89 19.89
CA ASP A 123 -0.02 -12.87 20.46
C ASP A 123 1.36 -13.45 20.87
N TRP A 124 2.30 -12.55 21.17
CA TRP A 124 3.66 -12.92 21.55
C TRP A 124 3.71 -13.66 22.90
N ASP A 125 2.87 -13.28 23.86
CA ASP A 125 2.85 -13.90 25.18
C ASP A 125 2.46 -15.39 25.08
N LYS A 126 1.47 -15.72 24.24
CA LYS A 126 1.07 -17.11 23.96
C LYS A 126 2.18 -17.91 23.28
N LEU A 127 2.95 -17.31 22.36
CA LEU A 127 4.09 -18.01 21.76
C LEU A 127 5.15 -18.36 22.80
N ASP A 128 5.48 -17.39 23.66
CA ASP A 128 6.45 -17.55 24.74
C ASP A 128 5.99 -18.62 25.74
N GLU A 129 4.73 -18.57 26.16
CA GLU A 129 4.11 -19.56 27.06
C GLU A 129 4.09 -20.97 26.45
N ALA A 130 3.86 -21.09 25.14
CA ALA A 130 3.85 -22.36 24.42
C ALA A 130 5.25 -22.89 24.07
N GLY A 131 6.30 -22.11 24.35
CA GLY A 131 7.69 -22.43 24.06
C GLY A 131 7.97 -22.64 22.57
N VAL A 132 7.27 -21.90 21.70
CA VAL A 132 7.44 -21.99 20.24
C VAL A 132 8.44 -20.94 19.78
N ASP A 133 9.53 -21.36 19.11
CA ASP A 133 10.51 -20.44 18.53
C ASP A 133 10.04 -19.96 17.14
N PRO A 134 9.64 -18.68 16.98
CA PRO A 134 9.13 -18.17 15.72
C PRO A 134 10.17 -18.15 14.60
N TYR A 135 11.46 -18.29 14.89
CA TYR A 135 12.50 -18.23 13.87
C TYR A 135 12.84 -19.61 13.31
N SER A 136 12.61 -20.68 14.06
CA SER A 136 12.95 -22.06 13.66
C SER A 136 11.74 -22.97 13.47
N ASP A 137 10.74 -22.86 14.32
CA ASP A 137 9.74 -23.91 14.47
C ASP A 137 8.72 -23.85 13.34
N VAL A 138 8.34 -25.05 12.89
CA VAL A 138 7.27 -25.24 11.91
C VAL A 138 6.22 -26.12 12.57
N LEU A 139 4.98 -25.64 12.61
CA LEU A 139 3.86 -26.38 13.21
C LEU A 139 2.92 -26.88 12.12
N THR A 140 2.38 -28.08 12.30
CA THR A 140 1.19 -28.53 11.57
C THR A 140 -0.07 -27.89 12.16
N LEU A 141 -1.19 -28.02 11.46
CA LEU A 141 -2.49 -27.58 11.97
C LEU A 141 -2.83 -28.20 13.33
N GLU A 142 -2.62 -29.50 13.51
CA GLU A 142 -2.90 -30.19 14.76
C GLU A 142 -2.05 -29.64 15.91
N GLN A 143 -0.74 -29.45 15.67
CA GLN A 143 0.18 -28.90 16.66
C GLN A 143 -0.17 -27.46 17.03
N PHE A 144 -0.54 -26.65 16.04
CA PHE A 144 -0.99 -25.28 16.27
C PHE A 144 -2.28 -25.26 17.12
N ARG A 145 -3.28 -26.07 16.76
CA ARG A 145 -4.55 -26.14 17.48
C ARG A 145 -4.41 -26.70 18.89
N GLU A 146 -3.51 -27.66 19.12
CA GLU A 146 -3.21 -28.18 20.46
C GLU A 146 -2.61 -27.09 21.36
N LYS A 147 -1.71 -26.27 20.82
CA LYS A 147 -1.02 -25.22 21.57
C LYS A 147 -1.89 -23.98 21.81
N PHE A 148 -2.68 -23.57 20.81
CA PHE A 148 -3.33 -22.25 20.79
C PHE A 148 -4.85 -22.29 20.67
N GLY A 149 -5.44 -23.41 20.27
CA GLY A 149 -6.87 -23.54 20.03
C GLY A 149 -7.36 -22.72 18.83
N ALA A 150 -8.49 -22.05 18.99
CA ALA A 150 -9.07 -21.17 17.97
C ALA A 150 -8.30 -19.84 17.89
N ALA A 151 -7.98 -19.40 16.67
CA ALA A 151 -7.20 -18.20 16.38
C ALA A 151 -8.15 -17.12 15.83
N VAL A 152 -9.09 -16.69 16.66
CA VAL A 152 -10.12 -15.73 16.26
C VAL A 152 -9.54 -14.32 16.26
N HIS A 153 -9.53 -13.68 15.09
CA HIS A 153 -9.00 -12.33 14.93
C HIS A 153 -9.88 -11.31 15.69
N PRO A 154 -9.30 -10.45 16.55
CA PRO A 154 -10.05 -9.65 17.52
C PRO A 154 -10.98 -8.61 16.87
N PHE A 155 -10.62 -8.10 15.70
CA PHE A 155 -11.42 -7.07 15.01
C PHE A 155 -12.49 -7.64 14.07
N THR A 156 -12.27 -8.83 13.52
CA THR A 156 -13.17 -9.40 12.50
C THR A 156 -14.02 -10.55 13.04
N GLY A 157 -13.63 -11.16 14.16
CA GLY A 157 -14.28 -12.35 14.71
C GLY A 157 -14.06 -13.60 13.86
N VAL A 158 -13.10 -13.59 12.93
CA VAL A 158 -12.84 -14.67 11.97
C VAL A 158 -11.63 -15.48 12.41
N ASP A 159 -11.76 -16.79 12.42
CA ASP A 159 -10.60 -17.70 12.42
C ASP A 159 -10.13 -17.88 10.97
N TYR A 160 -9.01 -17.22 10.62
CA TYR A 160 -8.53 -17.20 9.24
C TYR A 160 -7.97 -18.54 8.77
N ILE A 161 -7.60 -19.43 9.70
CA ILE A 161 -7.14 -20.78 9.36
C ILE A 161 -8.32 -21.57 8.81
N ASP A 162 -9.45 -21.57 9.52
CA ASP A 162 -10.66 -22.27 9.08
C ASP A 162 -11.25 -21.62 7.84
N PHE A 163 -11.28 -20.27 7.80
CA PHE A 163 -11.81 -19.51 6.67
C PHE A 163 -11.04 -19.78 5.37
N TYR A 164 -9.70 -19.76 5.39
CA TYR A 164 -8.89 -20.04 4.21
C TYR A 164 -8.91 -21.51 3.83
N SER A 165 -8.91 -22.42 4.81
CA SER A 165 -9.06 -23.85 4.53
C SER A 165 -10.39 -24.13 3.81
N GLY A 166 -11.49 -23.54 4.29
CA GLY A 166 -12.81 -23.63 3.66
C GLY A 166 -12.83 -23.10 2.23
N ILE A 167 -12.23 -21.93 1.97
CA ILE A 167 -12.13 -21.37 0.61
C ILE A 167 -11.44 -22.34 -0.35
N ILE A 168 -10.34 -22.97 0.10
CA ILE A 168 -9.56 -23.89 -0.74
C ILE A 168 -10.38 -25.16 -1.03
N THR A 169 -11.02 -25.73 -0.02
CA THR A 169 -11.83 -26.95 -0.18
C THR A 169 -13.09 -26.71 -1.01
N ASP A 170 -13.76 -25.57 -0.82
CA ASP A 170 -14.96 -25.18 -1.58
C ASP A 170 -14.63 -24.91 -3.06
N ALA A 171 -13.39 -24.50 -3.35
CA ALA A 171 -12.86 -24.37 -4.71
C ALA A 171 -12.47 -25.71 -5.36
N GLY A 172 -12.57 -26.82 -4.62
CA GLY A 172 -12.28 -28.18 -5.12
C GLY A 172 -10.82 -28.62 -4.98
N ALA A 173 -9.99 -27.89 -4.23
CA ALA A 173 -8.60 -28.27 -3.97
C ALA A 173 -8.44 -28.89 -2.57
N GLU A 174 -7.51 -29.83 -2.43
CA GLU A 174 -7.07 -30.30 -1.11
C GLU A 174 -6.30 -29.19 -0.38
N VAL A 175 -6.40 -29.14 0.95
CA VAL A 175 -5.67 -28.18 1.77
C VAL A 175 -4.79 -28.88 2.81
N GLU A 176 -3.57 -28.39 2.94
CA GLU A 176 -2.69 -28.66 4.08
C GLU A 176 -2.22 -27.31 4.63
N VAL A 177 -2.29 -27.13 5.95
CA VAL A 177 -1.88 -25.87 6.59
C VAL A 177 -0.65 -26.10 7.46
N LEU A 178 0.36 -25.28 7.21
CA LEU A 178 1.59 -25.20 7.98
C LEU A 178 1.78 -23.79 8.53
N PHE A 179 2.49 -23.69 9.65
CA PHE A 179 2.79 -22.44 10.31
C PHE A 179 4.30 -22.28 10.44
N GLY A 180 4.85 -21.14 10.05
CA GLY A 180 6.29 -20.88 10.14
C GLY A 180 6.70 -19.57 9.47
N ASN A 181 7.86 -19.03 9.83
CA ASN A 181 8.36 -17.76 9.27
C ASN A 181 9.48 -17.94 8.22
N ARG A 182 9.70 -19.18 7.77
CA ARG A 182 10.69 -19.52 6.75
C ARG A 182 9.97 -20.02 5.50
N VAL A 183 10.02 -19.23 4.43
CA VAL A 183 9.36 -19.58 3.16
C VAL A 183 9.87 -20.90 2.58
N GLN A 184 11.13 -21.26 2.88
CA GLN A 184 11.77 -22.50 2.43
C GLN A 184 11.13 -23.77 3.00
N THR A 185 10.29 -23.66 4.04
CA THR A 185 9.47 -24.78 4.53
C THR A 185 8.71 -25.45 3.38
N LEU A 186 8.19 -24.66 2.43
CA LEU A 186 7.44 -25.19 1.29
C LEU A 186 8.30 -25.94 0.27
N CYS A 187 9.61 -25.74 0.23
CA CYS A 187 10.51 -26.48 -0.67
C CYS A 187 10.56 -27.98 -0.34
N GLY A 188 10.23 -28.38 0.89
CA GLY A 188 10.07 -29.78 1.28
C GLY A 188 8.71 -30.38 0.90
N CYS A 189 7.74 -29.55 0.53
CA CYS A 189 6.35 -29.94 0.27
C CYS A 189 6.04 -29.99 -1.24
N THR A 190 6.62 -29.09 -2.03
CA THR A 190 6.37 -28.98 -3.48
C THR A 190 7.48 -28.22 -4.22
N ASP A 191 7.58 -28.47 -5.51
CA ASP A 191 8.45 -27.77 -6.45
C ASP A 191 7.88 -26.41 -6.92
N ALA A 192 6.58 -26.15 -6.71
CA ALA A 192 5.88 -24.96 -7.20
C ALA A 192 5.31 -24.13 -6.04
N VAL A 193 5.77 -22.89 -5.90
CA VAL A 193 5.38 -21.99 -4.80
C VAL A 193 4.98 -20.61 -5.33
N ILE A 194 3.87 -20.10 -4.80
CA ILE A 194 3.39 -18.72 -4.96
C ILE A 194 3.57 -18.02 -3.61
N THR A 195 4.38 -16.97 -3.59
CA THR A 195 4.61 -16.14 -2.41
C THR A 195 3.66 -14.93 -2.42
N CYS A 196 2.94 -14.72 -1.33
CA CYS A 196 1.84 -13.74 -1.24
C CYS A 196 2.15 -12.56 -0.33
N ASP A 197 3.37 -12.50 0.21
CA ASP A 197 3.92 -11.30 0.83
C ASP A 197 3.93 -10.15 -0.18
N ILE A 198 3.69 -8.95 0.31
CA ILE A 198 3.61 -7.72 -0.48
C ILE A 198 5.00 -7.13 -0.54
N HIS A 199 5.54 -6.61 0.56
CA HIS A 199 6.76 -5.80 0.55
C HIS A 199 8.04 -6.65 0.58
N THR A 200 7.95 -7.86 1.12
CA THR A 200 9.07 -8.80 1.24
C THR A 200 9.19 -9.81 0.09
N ARG A 201 8.27 -9.76 -0.91
CA ARG A 201 8.15 -10.73 -2.02
C ARG A 201 9.45 -11.08 -2.70
N ALA A 202 10.28 -10.08 -3.00
CA ALA A 202 11.56 -10.28 -3.68
C ALA A 202 12.53 -11.13 -2.84
N ARG A 203 12.52 -10.95 -1.51
CA ARG A 203 13.30 -11.77 -0.58
C ARG A 203 12.75 -13.19 -0.56
N SER A 204 11.44 -13.37 -0.45
CA SER A 204 10.82 -14.70 -0.41
C SER A 204 11.06 -15.50 -1.69
N LYS A 205 10.89 -14.88 -2.86
CA LYS A 205 11.25 -15.49 -4.16
C LYS A 205 12.71 -15.93 -4.21
N ARG A 206 13.64 -15.09 -3.75
CA ARG A 206 15.07 -15.43 -3.72
C ARG A 206 15.37 -16.62 -2.81
N LEU A 207 14.75 -16.66 -1.63
CA LEU A 207 14.94 -17.75 -0.66
C LEU A 207 14.35 -19.07 -1.15
N LEU A 208 13.18 -19.04 -1.79
CA LEU A 208 12.56 -20.22 -2.41
C LEU A 208 13.43 -20.80 -3.53
N LYS A 209 13.95 -19.95 -4.43
CA LYS A 209 14.87 -20.38 -5.49
C LYS A 209 16.14 -21.00 -4.92
N ALA A 210 16.73 -20.38 -3.90
CA ALA A 210 17.91 -20.92 -3.21
C ALA A 210 17.61 -22.24 -2.46
N GLY A 211 16.36 -22.42 -2.00
CA GLY A 211 15.88 -23.64 -1.36
C GLY A 211 15.55 -24.78 -2.34
N GLY A 212 15.67 -24.56 -3.65
CA GLY A 212 15.48 -25.59 -4.68
C GLY A 212 14.08 -25.67 -5.28
N ALA A 213 13.17 -24.74 -4.97
CA ALA A 213 11.87 -24.67 -5.66
C ALA A 213 12.08 -24.40 -7.16
N LYS A 214 11.40 -25.19 -8.01
CA LYS A 214 11.55 -25.12 -9.48
C LYS A 214 10.72 -24.00 -10.10
N ILE A 215 9.49 -23.82 -9.61
CA ILE A 215 8.58 -22.77 -10.02
C ILE A 215 8.37 -21.86 -8.82
N VAL A 216 8.80 -20.59 -8.95
CA VAL A 216 8.69 -19.60 -7.89
C VAL A 216 8.04 -18.36 -8.46
N LEU A 217 6.81 -18.12 -8.02
CA LEU A 217 5.98 -16.99 -8.41
C LEU A 217 5.66 -16.14 -7.18
N GLY A 218 5.25 -14.90 -7.41
CA GLY A 218 4.54 -14.09 -6.44
C GLY A 218 3.19 -13.65 -7.00
N LEU A 219 2.40 -12.95 -6.19
CA LEU A 219 1.18 -12.30 -6.69
C LEU A 219 1.49 -11.32 -7.83
N ASP A 220 2.67 -10.68 -7.81
CA ASP A 220 3.21 -9.85 -8.89
C ASP A 220 3.58 -10.59 -10.17
N ASP A 221 3.62 -11.93 -10.16
CA ASP A 221 3.82 -12.72 -11.38
C ASP A 221 2.52 -13.25 -11.98
N LEU A 222 1.36 -13.03 -11.34
CA LEU A 222 0.05 -13.49 -11.78
C LEU A 222 -0.76 -12.34 -12.40
N LEU A 223 -1.45 -12.61 -13.51
CA LEU A 223 -2.12 -11.58 -14.34
C LEU A 223 -1.21 -10.39 -14.69
N THR A 224 0.03 -10.68 -15.09
CA THR A 224 0.95 -9.68 -15.68
C THR A 224 0.64 -9.37 -17.14
N LYS A 225 -0.27 -10.13 -17.75
CA LYS A 225 -0.84 -9.94 -19.08
C LYS A 225 -2.30 -10.38 -19.05
N SER A 226 -3.08 -9.90 -20.01
CA SER A 226 -4.49 -10.31 -20.14
C SER A 226 -4.60 -11.82 -20.36
N VAL A 227 -5.53 -12.45 -19.63
CA VAL A 227 -5.90 -13.85 -19.76
C VAL A 227 -7.38 -13.90 -20.12
N ASP A 228 -7.68 -14.39 -21.33
CA ASP A 228 -9.05 -14.44 -21.86
C ASP A 228 -9.80 -13.09 -21.76
N GLY A 229 -9.09 -12.01 -22.09
CA GLY A 229 -9.65 -10.65 -22.06
C GLY A 229 -9.73 -10.01 -20.68
N SER A 230 -9.13 -10.61 -19.65
CA SER A 230 -9.04 -10.02 -18.31
C SER A 230 -8.29 -8.68 -18.32
N GLY A 231 -8.54 -7.88 -17.29
CA GLY A 231 -7.59 -6.90 -16.80
C GLY A 231 -6.28 -7.55 -16.36
N TYR A 232 -5.24 -6.74 -16.22
CA TYR A 232 -3.91 -7.17 -15.83
C TYR A 232 -3.12 -6.01 -15.23
N ASN A 233 -1.97 -6.29 -14.60
CA ASN A 233 -0.99 -5.29 -14.22
C ASN A 233 0.42 -5.82 -14.48
N GLU A 234 1.17 -5.19 -15.38
CA GLU A 234 2.48 -5.69 -15.83
C GLU A 234 3.53 -5.71 -14.71
N GLU A 235 3.45 -4.77 -13.77
CA GLU A 235 4.42 -4.61 -12.69
C GLU A 235 3.98 -5.30 -11.41
N TYR A 236 2.69 -5.23 -11.08
CA TYR A 236 2.16 -5.65 -9.78
C TYR A 236 1.27 -6.88 -9.84
N GLY A 237 0.93 -7.38 -11.04
CA GLY A 237 0.07 -8.54 -11.19
C GLY A 237 -1.21 -8.46 -10.36
N LEU A 238 -1.36 -9.39 -9.41
CA LEU A 238 -2.48 -9.44 -8.46
C LEU A 238 -2.24 -8.63 -7.17
N LEU A 239 -1.06 -8.07 -6.91
CA LEU A 239 -0.84 -7.21 -5.73
C LEU A 239 -1.72 -5.96 -5.80
N GLY A 240 -2.19 -5.50 -4.64
CA GLY A 240 -3.11 -4.35 -4.55
C GLY A 240 -4.53 -4.64 -5.03
N SER A 241 -4.82 -5.88 -5.44
CA SER A 241 -6.18 -6.25 -5.85
C SER A 241 -7.16 -6.22 -4.68
N ASN A 242 -8.42 -5.92 -5.00
CA ASN A 242 -9.53 -5.91 -4.07
C ASN A 242 -10.70 -6.74 -4.59
N LYS A 243 -11.48 -7.31 -3.69
CA LYS A 243 -12.78 -7.89 -4.02
C LYS A 243 -13.67 -6.86 -4.73
N ALA A 244 -14.18 -7.21 -5.91
CA ALA A 244 -15.12 -6.39 -6.68
C ALA A 244 -16.54 -6.97 -6.63
N THR A 245 -16.66 -8.28 -6.88
CA THR A 245 -17.90 -9.06 -6.71
C THR A 245 -17.57 -10.36 -5.96
N GLU A 246 -18.47 -11.33 -5.86
CA GLU A 246 -18.14 -12.65 -5.31
C GLU A 246 -17.25 -13.51 -6.23
N GLU A 247 -17.14 -13.14 -7.51
CA GLU A 247 -16.46 -13.92 -8.54
C GLU A 247 -15.42 -13.12 -9.33
N SER A 248 -15.16 -11.88 -8.94
CA SER A 248 -14.19 -11.01 -9.59
C SER A 248 -13.46 -10.10 -8.63
N VAL A 249 -12.24 -9.76 -9.02
CA VAL A 249 -11.38 -8.80 -8.34
C VAL A 249 -11.12 -7.59 -9.23
N LYS A 250 -10.95 -6.44 -8.59
CA LYS A 250 -10.41 -5.22 -9.20
C LYS A 250 -8.91 -5.21 -8.96
N LEU A 251 -8.12 -5.16 -10.02
CA LEU A 251 -6.67 -5.12 -9.97
C LEU A 251 -6.18 -3.70 -9.67
N PHE A 252 -4.95 -3.60 -9.20
CA PHE A 252 -4.26 -2.33 -9.01
C PHE A 252 -4.16 -1.57 -10.35
N PRO A 253 -4.29 -0.23 -10.37
CA PRO A 253 -4.35 0.53 -11.60
C PRO A 253 -3.04 0.48 -12.39
N ARG A 254 -3.16 0.72 -13.70
CA ARG A 254 -2.04 0.88 -14.62
C ARG A 254 -1.86 2.33 -15.02
N ASP A 255 -0.79 2.66 -15.73
CA ASP A 255 -0.59 3.96 -16.38
C ASP A 255 -0.82 5.17 -15.45
N CYS A 256 -0.55 5.01 -14.15
CA CYS A 256 -0.85 6.01 -13.13
C CYS A 256 -0.06 7.31 -13.33
N MET A 257 1.13 7.21 -13.94
CA MET A 257 1.90 8.39 -14.35
C MET A 257 1.14 9.25 -15.36
N VAL A 258 0.51 8.64 -16.36
CA VAL A 258 -0.26 9.36 -17.38
C VAL A 258 -1.43 10.09 -16.72
N VAL A 259 -2.15 9.40 -15.82
CA VAL A 259 -3.27 10.00 -15.07
C VAL A 259 -2.81 11.19 -14.23
N ALA A 260 -1.68 11.08 -13.53
CA ALA A 260 -1.13 12.17 -12.72
C ALA A 260 -0.71 13.36 -13.58
N GLU A 261 -0.01 13.13 -14.69
CA GLU A 261 0.43 14.20 -15.61
C GLU A 261 -0.76 14.91 -16.26
N GLU A 262 -1.78 14.17 -16.71
CA GLU A 262 -2.99 14.75 -17.29
C GLU A 262 -3.76 15.59 -16.27
N LEU A 263 -3.96 15.08 -15.05
CA LEU A 263 -4.63 15.81 -13.97
C LEU A 263 -3.89 17.11 -13.62
N SER A 264 -2.56 17.05 -13.50
CA SER A 264 -1.71 18.22 -13.26
C SER A 264 -1.85 19.24 -14.39
N ALA A 265 -1.82 18.80 -15.65
CA ALA A 265 -1.94 19.69 -16.80
C ALA A 265 -3.30 20.39 -16.85
N LEU A 266 -4.40 19.66 -16.63
CA LEU A 266 -5.76 20.21 -16.62
C LEU A 266 -5.91 21.30 -15.56
N LEU A 267 -5.48 21.03 -14.33
CA LEU A 267 -5.60 21.98 -13.22
C LEU A 267 -4.64 23.16 -13.34
N SER A 268 -3.43 22.92 -13.86
CA SER A 268 -2.46 23.98 -14.08
C SER A 268 -2.93 24.96 -15.15
N ASN A 269 -3.49 24.45 -16.25
CA ASN A 269 -4.05 25.27 -17.32
C ASN A 269 -5.27 26.07 -16.86
N ALA A 270 -6.15 25.48 -16.04
CA ALA A 270 -7.35 26.15 -15.54
C ALA A 270 -7.05 27.24 -14.50
N SER A 271 -6.05 27.01 -13.64
CA SER A 271 -5.69 27.94 -12.55
C SER A 271 -4.62 28.97 -12.92
N GLY A 272 -3.83 28.70 -13.97
CA GLY A 272 -2.61 29.46 -14.26
C GLY A 272 -1.48 29.26 -13.22
N LYS A 273 -1.59 28.22 -12.38
CA LYS A 273 -0.61 27.83 -11.37
C LYS A 273 0.05 26.51 -11.74
N HIS A 274 1.25 26.26 -11.24
CA HIS A 274 1.88 24.94 -11.38
C HIS A 274 1.34 23.99 -10.31
N ILE A 275 0.40 23.11 -10.67
CA ILE A 275 -0.20 22.15 -9.75
C ILE A 275 0.48 20.79 -9.91
N GLU A 276 0.98 20.22 -8.82
CA GLU A 276 1.49 18.85 -8.79
C GLU A 276 0.32 17.89 -8.62
N ALA A 277 0.42 16.71 -9.23
CA ALA A 277 -0.57 15.65 -9.03
C ALA A 277 0.04 14.27 -8.84
N MET A 278 -0.73 13.38 -8.22
CA MET A 278 -0.36 11.98 -8.00
C MET A 278 -1.57 11.05 -7.90
N VAL A 279 -1.34 9.77 -8.19
CA VAL A 279 -2.18 8.66 -7.76
C VAL A 279 -1.58 8.12 -6.47
N TYR A 280 -2.39 7.99 -5.41
CA TYR A 280 -1.96 7.43 -4.13
C TYR A 280 -2.69 6.11 -3.85
N GLY A 281 -2.00 5.16 -3.22
CA GLY A 281 -2.56 3.94 -2.64
C GLY A 281 -2.61 4.02 -1.12
N ASP A 282 -2.72 2.86 -0.48
CA ASP A 282 -2.66 2.68 0.97
C ASP A 282 -1.44 3.41 1.60
N GLY A 283 -1.67 4.15 2.69
CA GLY A 283 -0.66 4.92 3.41
C GLY A 283 0.02 4.13 4.54
N ALA A 284 1.28 4.44 4.88
CA ALA A 284 2.01 3.67 5.90
C ALA A 284 1.62 4.02 7.36
N PHE A 285 0.34 4.01 7.70
CA PHE A 285 -0.16 4.15 9.06
C PHE A 285 -0.21 2.79 9.77
N LYS A 286 0.33 2.72 11.00
CA LYS A 286 0.15 1.57 11.88
C LYS A 286 -0.87 1.91 12.94
N ASP A 287 -1.97 1.16 13.00
CA ASP A 287 -2.91 1.26 14.11
C ASP A 287 -2.19 0.92 15.44
N PRO A 288 -2.10 1.86 16.40
CA PRO A 288 -1.44 1.59 17.67
C PRO A 288 -2.17 0.55 18.52
N VAL A 289 -3.46 0.30 18.30
CA VAL A 289 -4.23 -0.69 19.08
C VAL A 289 -4.09 -2.06 18.45
N GLY A 290 -4.49 -2.21 17.19
CA GLY A 290 -4.45 -3.47 16.47
C GLY A 290 -3.06 -3.89 16.00
N LYS A 291 -2.09 -2.98 15.99
CA LYS A 291 -0.73 -3.20 15.47
C LYS A 291 -0.70 -3.62 13.99
N ILE A 292 -1.77 -3.32 13.26
CA ILE A 292 -1.91 -3.59 11.83
C ILE A 292 -1.49 -2.34 11.05
N TRP A 293 -0.71 -2.53 10.01
CA TRP A 293 -0.36 -1.52 9.03
C TRP A 293 -1.45 -1.45 7.97
N GLU A 294 -1.95 -0.25 7.68
CA GLU A 294 -2.79 0.03 6.51
C GLU A 294 -1.93 0.10 5.25
N LEU A 295 -1.14 -0.94 4.96
CA LEU A 295 -0.16 -0.95 3.86
C LEU A 295 -0.29 -2.23 3.04
N ALA A 296 -1.49 -2.47 2.50
CA ALA A 296 -1.82 -3.67 1.73
C ALA A 296 -1.57 -3.52 0.21
N ASP A 297 -1.33 -2.29 -0.25
CA ASP A 297 -0.89 -2.01 -1.62
C ASP A 297 0.62 -2.21 -1.82
N PRO A 298 1.06 -2.55 -3.05
CA PRO A 298 2.47 -2.81 -3.33
C PRO A 298 3.35 -1.55 -3.31
N VAL A 299 2.74 -0.36 -3.42
CA VAL A 299 3.40 0.94 -3.40
C VAL A 299 2.40 2.03 -2.98
N VAL A 300 2.87 3.05 -2.26
CA VAL A 300 2.05 4.18 -1.79
C VAL A 300 1.68 5.13 -2.94
N SER A 301 2.50 5.23 -3.99
CA SER A 301 2.29 6.20 -5.07
C SER A 301 2.69 5.61 -6.42
N PRO A 302 1.76 4.95 -7.13
CA PRO A 302 2.05 4.34 -8.43
C PRO A 302 2.25 5.33 -9.58
N GLY A 303 1.89 6.60 -9.41
CA GLY A 303 2.16 7.65 -10.40
C GLY A 303 2.12 9.03 -9.78
N TYR A 304 3.04 9.91 -10.18
CA TYR A 304 3.20 11.24 -9.60
C TYR A 304 4.02 12.15 -10.51
N THR A 305 3.70 13.43 -10.49
CA THR A 305 4.42 14.48 -11.20
C THR A 305 5.83 14.71 -10.67
N LYS A 306 6.70 15.27 -11.53
CA LYS A 306 8.14 15.41 -11.26
C LYS A 306 8.46 16.27 -10.03
N GLY A 307 7.65 17.26 -9.68
CA GLY A 307 7.90 18.11 -8.51
C GLY A 307 7.68 17.42 -7.17
N LEU A 308 7.17 16.17 -7.18
CA LEU A 308 7.05 15.30 -6.01
C LEU A 308 8.24 14.33 -5.86
N VAL A 309 9.23 14.37 -6.77
CA VAL A 309 10.47 13.58 -6.64
C VAL A 309 11.36 14.19 -5.57
N GLY A 310 11.75 13.39 -4.57
CA GLY A 310 12.75 13.76 -3.59
C GLY A 310 12.34 13.41 -2.16
N THR A 311 13.01 14.04 -1.20
CA THR A 311 12.76 13.91 0.23
C THR A 311 12.62 15.31 0.83
N PRO A 312 11.85 15.50 1.91
CA PRO A 312 11.84 16.77 2.62
C PRO A 312 13.25 17.23 2.96
N ASN A 313 13.53 18.50 2.67
CA ASN A 313 14.81 19.13 2.96
C ASN A 313 14.51 20.41 3.75
N GLU A 314 14.27 20.29 5.06
CA GLU A 314 13.95 21.41 5.95
C GLU A 314 15.01 21.54 7.07
N LEU A 315 15.21 22.77 7.55
CA LEU A 315 16.06 23.01 8.72
C LEU A 315 15.24 22.87 9.99
N LYS A 316 15.85 22.32 11.04
CA LYS A 316 15.21 22.22 12.35
C LYS A 316 15.17 23.58 13.03
N LEU A 317 14.03 24.27 12.94
CA LEU A 317 13.82 25.59 13.56
C LEU A 317 14.18 25.59 15.05
N LYS A 318 13.78 24.55 15.79
CA LYS A 318 14.12 24.41 17.21
C LYS A 318 15.63 24.28 17.44
N TYR A 319 16.33 23.52 16.59
CA TYR A 319 17.78 23.37 16.71
C TYR A 319 18.48 24.72 16.46
N LEU A 320 18.07 25.44 15.42
CA LEU A 320 18.59 26.77 15.10
C LEU A 320 18.32 27.76 16.25
N ALA A 321 17.11 27.75 16.80
CA ALA A 321 16.73 28.62 17.90
C ALA A 321 17.50 28.31 19.20
N ASP A 322 17.70 27.04 19.52
CA ASP A 322 18.33 26.63 20.79
C ASP A 322 19.87 26.67 20.73
N ASN A 323 20.50 26.43 19.56
CA ASN A 323 21.96 26.31 19.44
C ASN A 323 22.61 27.48 18.69
N ASP A 324 22.11 27.81 17.50
CA ASP A 324 22.75 28.81 16.63
C ASP A 324 22.36 30.24 17.01
N PHE A 325 21.17 30.43 17.59
CA PHE A 325 20.56 31.72 17.88
C PHE A 325 20.01 31.83 19.31
N GLY A 326 20.53 31.04 20.26
CA GLY A 326 20.00 30.96 21.64
C GLY A 326 19.99 32.28 22.42
N ASP A 327 20.82 33.24 22.02
CA ASP A 327 20.88 34.58 22.61
C ASP A 327 19.84 35.56 22.02
N LEU A 328 19.24 35.22 20.86
CA LEU A 328 18.25 36.07 20.18
C LEU A 328 16.83 35.79 20.67
N LYS A 329 15.98 36.83 20.67
CA LYS A 329 14.56 36.73 21.05
C LYS A 329 13.69 37.62 20.17
N GLY A 330 12.39 37.30 20.09
CA GLY A 330 11.40 38.11 19.37
C GLY A 330 11.75 38.26 17.88
N GLU A 331 11.57 39.47 17.34
CA GLU A 331 11.82 39.78 15.92
C GLU A 331 13.26 39.49 15.48
N ALA A 332 14.26 39.65 16.35
CA ALA A 332 15.66 39.38 16.02
C ALA A 332 15.92 37.88 15.78
N LEU A 333 15.31 37.01 16.59
CA LEU A 333 15.39 35.56 16.39
C LEU A 333 14.66 35.14 15.11
N LYS A 334 13.47 35.71 14.88
CA LYS A 334 12.68 35.45 13.68
C LYS A 334 13.46 35.81 12.41
N ALA A 335 14.04 37.01 12.35
CA ALA A 335 14.83 37.46 11.21
C ALA A 335 16.05 36.56 10.93
N ALA A 336 16.77 36.15 11.98
CA ALA A 336 17.94 35.27 11.86
C ALA A 336 17.58 33.87 11.35
N ILE A 337 16.45 33.31 11.82
CA ILE A 337 15.95 32.02 11.34
C ILE A 337 15.52 32.11 9.88
N GLU A 338 14.77 33.15 9.50
CA GLU A 338 14.35 33.34 8.10
C GLU A 338 15.54 33.53 7.16
N GLU A 339 16.55 34.30 7.56
CA GLU A 339 17.78 34.48 6.79
C GLU A 339 18.49 33.16 6.59
N ARG A 340 18.66 32.36 7.66
CA ARG A 340 19.30 31.04 7.56
C ARG A 340 18.53 30.09 6.64
N ILE A 341 17.21 30.15 6.61
CA ILE A 341 16.38 29.36 5.70
C ILE A 341 16.60 29.79 4.25
N ARG A 342 16.71 31.09 3.99
CA ARG A 342 16.97 31.64 2.65
C ARG A 342 18.38 31.36 2.14
N GLU A 343 19.37 31.32 3.03
CA GLU A 343 20.76 30.98 2.71
C GLU A 343 20.98 29.48 2.43
N LYS A 344 19.99 28.66 2.77
CA LYS A 344 20.08 27.21 2.58
C LYS A 344 20.17 26.88 1.09
N THR A 345 21.22 26.16 0.72
CA THR A 345 21.39 25.56 -0.61
C THR A 345 20.56 24.28 -0.75
N ASP A 346 20.17 23.93 -1.99
CA ASP A 346 19.42 22.70 -2.32
C ASP A 346 20.17 21.39 -2.04
N GLU A 347 21.43 21.47 -1.61
CA GLU A 347 22.24 20.31 -1.25
C GLU A 347 21.59 19.49 -0.11
N SER A 348 21.79 18.17 -0.18
CA SER A 348 21.24 17.25 0.81
C SER A 348 21.82 17.52 2.19
N LEU A 349 20.95 17.70 3.19
CA LEU A 349 21.39 17.87 4.57
C LEU A 349 21.78 16.54 5.25
N VAL A 350 21.68 15.39 4.57
CA VAL A 350 21.95 14.07 5.16
C VAL A 350 23.34 14.04 5.83
N GLY A 351 23.36 13.76 7.14
CA GLY A 351 24.58 13.68 7.95
C GLY A 351 25.05 15.01 8.54
N ASN A 352 24.33 16.12 8.31
CA ASN A 352 24.61 17.41 8.92
C ASN A 352 23.90 17.54 10.28
N MET A 353 24.56 18.08 11.31
CA MET A 353 24.00 18.16 12.68
C MET A 353 22.65 18.91 12.73
N VAL A 354 22.47 19.89 11.84
CA VAL A 354 21.23 20.69 11.71
C VAL A 354 20.04 19.85 11.21
N SER A 355 20.29 18.64 10.69
CA SER A 355 19.29 17.67 10.21
C SER A 355 19.15 16.41 11.08
N GLU A 356 19.95 16.26 12.15
CA GLU A 356 20.01 15.04 12.96
C GLU A 356 18.64 14.64 13.50
N GLY A 357 18.09 13.53 13.03
CA GLY A 357 16.85 12.91 13.54
C GLY A 357 15.66 12.90 12.58
N THR A 358 15.82 13.27 11.31
CA THR A 358 14.83 12.95 10.26
C THR A 358 15.34 11.76 9.43
N THR A 359 14.65 10.63 9.48
CA THR A 359 14.88 9.56 8.50
C THR A 359 14.40 10.09 7.15
N PRO A 360 15.23 10.14 6.10
CA PRO A 360 14.79 10.66 4.81
C PRO A 360 13.68 9.76 4.26
N ARG A 361 12.47 10.31 4.19
CA ARG A 361 11.29 9.67 3.59
C ARG A 361 11.02 10.31 2.24
N ARG A 362 10.55 9.52 1.27
CA ARG A 362 10.14 10.07 -0.03
C ARG A 362 8.93 10.95 0.16
N LEU A 363 8.90 12.08 -0.55
CA LEU A 363 7.75 13.00 -0.54
C LEU A 363 6.46 12.29 -0.91
N THR A 364 6.50 11.43 -1.93
CA THR A 364 5.36 10.62 -2.39
C THR A 364 4.78 9.75 -1.27
N ASP A 365 5.63 9.10 -0.47
CA ASP A 365 5.17 8.21 0.61
C ASP A 365 4.54 9.01 1.75
N LEU A 366 5.10 10.20 2.06
CA LEU A 366 4.56 11.10 3.08
C LEU A 366 3.23 11.72 2.67
N ILE A 367 3.17 12.25 1.44
CA ILE A 367 1.97 12.89 0.89
C ILE A 367 0.89 11.85 0.67
N GLY A 368 1.20 10.69 0.10
CA GLY A 368 0.24 9.60 -0.08
C GLY A 368 -0.33 9.11 1.25
N SER A 369 0.49 8.99 2.30
CA SER A 369 -0.02 8.66 3.64
C SER A 369 -0.91 9.75 4.24
N LEU A 370 -0.61 11.03 3.98
CA LEU A 370 -1.49 12.14 4.37
C LEU A 370 -2.82 12.09 3.61
N CYS A 371 -2.79 11.75 2.31
CA CYS A 371 -3.98 11.58 1.49
C CYS A 371 -4.87 10.46 2.02
N ASP A 372 -4.29 9.28 2.27
CA ASP A 372 -5.02 8.12 2.78
C ASP A 372 -5.67 8.37 4.14
N LEU A 373 -4.96 9.05 5.06
CA LEU A 373 -5.54 9.48 6.33
C LEU A 373 -6.69 10.49 6.16
N THR A 374 -6.62 11.33 5.12
CA THR A 374 -7.63 12.36 4.83
C THR A 374 -8.89 11.75 4.20
N SER A 375 -8.75 10.85 3.23
CA SER A 375 -9.87 10.12 2.61
C SER A 375 -10.47 9.10 3.58
N GLY A 376 -9.62 8.40 4.33
CA GLY A 376 -9.96 7.28 5.19
C GLY A 376 -10.35 6.03 4.41
N SER A 377 -10.49 4.91 5.13
CA SER A 377 -10.74 3.57 4.56
C SER A 377 -12.19 3.30 4.12
N GLY A 378 -13.09 4.27 4.25
CA GLY A 378 -14.52 4.13 3.94
C GLY A 378 -14.93 4.94 2.72
N ASP A 379 -16.03 4.53 2.06
CA ASP A 379 -16.61 5.25 0.93
C ASP A 379 -17.34 6.53 1.38
N LYS A 380 -16.56 7.55 1.78
CA LYS A 380 -17.05 8.88 2.16
C LYS A 380 -17.34 9.76 0.95
N GLY A 381 -17.17 9.22 -0.26
CA GLY A 381 -17.28 9.96 -1.52
C GLY A 381 -16.15 10.97 -1.74
N THR A 382 -15.04 10.90 -1.00
CA THR A 382 -13.89 11.81 -1.13
C THR A 382 -12.63 11.10 -1.64
N PRO A 383 -12.64 10.56 -2.87
CA PRO A 383 -11.49 9.85 -3.44
C PRO A 383 -10.32 10.76 -3.83
N ILE A 384 -10.53 12.08 -3.84
CA ILE A 384 -9.55 13.08 -4.23
C ILE A 384 -9.16 13.88 -3.00
N VAL A 385 -7.87 14.20 -2.87
CA VAL A 385 -7.35 15.05 -1.80
C VAL A 385 -6.62 16.22 -2.43
N TYR A 386 -6.98 17.43 -2.02
CA TYR A 386 -6.27 18.65 -2.38
C TYR A 386 -5.48 19.16 -1.18
N ILE A 387 -4.18 19.36 -1.38
CA ILE A 387 -3.22 19.76 -0.35
C ILE A 387 -2.62 21.10 -0.74
N GLN A 388 -2.72 22.06 0.17
CA GLN A 388 -2.27 23.43 -0.03
C GLN A 388 -1.12 23.76 0.90
N GLY A 389 -0.06 24.40 0.38
CA GLY A 389 1.08 24.87 1.18
C GLY A 389 1.97 23.77 1.75
N TYR A 390 1.99 22.57 1.15
CA TYR A 390 2.82 21.45 1.62
C TYR A 390 4.32 21.77 1.61
N PHE A 391 4.76 22.59 0.65
CA PHE A 391 6.16 22.97 0.46
C PHE A 391 6.50 24.34 1.06
N ASP A 392 5.54 24.99 1.73
CA ASP A 392 5.76 26.27 2.39
C ASP A 392 6.69 26.05 3.59
N ASN A 393 7.63 26.96 3.80
CA ASN A 393 8.53 26.98 4.95
C ASN A 393 8.31 28.26 5.78
N TYR A 394 9.02 28.35 6.90
CA TYR A 394 8.87 29.45 7.87
C TYR A 394 9.16 30.84 7.29
N SER A 395 9.90 30.93 6.19
CA SER A 395 10.20 32.19 5.48
C SER A 395 9.18 32.55 4.39
N ASN A 396 8.21 31.67 4.11
CA ASN A 396 7.12 31.94 3.18
C ASN A 396 6.00 32.70 3.87
N ASP A 397 5.44 33.70 3.18
CA ASP A 397 4.58 34.73 3.77
C ASP A 397 3.10 34.39 3.85
#